data_AF-A0A256ZC09-F1
#
_entry.id   AF-A0A256ZC09-F1
#
_cell.length_a   1.000
_cell.length_b   1.000
_cell.length_c   1.000
_cell.angle_alpha   90.00
_cell.angle_beta   90.00
_cell.angle_gamma   90.00
#
_symmetry.space_group_name_H-M   'P 1'
#
loop_
_entity.id
_entity.type
_entity.pdbx_description
1 polymer ?
#
loop_
_entity_poly.entity_id
_entity_poly.type
_entity_poly.pdbx_seq_one_letter_code
_entity_poly.pdbx_strand_id
1 'polypeptide(L)'
;RLADVEKTLEVAKERVSRRLAYRVKELLTSLPPGVECINRIVVSGGGAYVFRKALEESLNADTDMPDDPVFANAIGFYKIASELFGKQYE
;
A
#
# COMPACT_ATOMS: atom_id res chain seq x y z
N ARG A 1 -4.30 23.51 23.36
CA ARG A 1 -4.18 24.17 22.02
C ARG A 1 -3.37 23.35 21.03
N LEU A 2 -2.07 23.06 21.23
CA LEU A 2 -1.32 22.16 20.33
C LEU A 2 -1.79 20.70 20.40
N ALA A 3 -1.99 20.18 21.62
CA ALA A 3 -2.51 18.83 21.84
C ALA A 3 -3.89 18.58 21.20
N ASP A 4 -4.74 19.61 21.10
CA ASP A 4 -6.08 19.50 20.48
C ASP A 4 -6.00 19.42 18.95
N VAL A 5 -5.03 20.12 18.36
CA VAL A 5 -4.74 20.06 16.91
C VAL A 5 -4.16 18.71 16.54
N GLU A 6 -3.20 18.20 17.32
CA GLU A 6 -2.63 16.87 17.13
C GLU A 6 -3.70 15.78 17.22
N LYS A 7 -4.56 15.85 18.26
CA LYS A 7 -5.67 14.91 18.42
C LYS A 7 -6.65 14.96 17.24
N THR A 8 -6.96 16.14 16.75
CA THR A 8 -7.86 16.32 15.60
C THR A 8 -7.22 15.76 14.32
N LEU A 9 -5.92 15.96 14.14
CA LEU A 9 -5.17 15.43 13.00
C LEU A 9 -5.15 13.89 13.02
N GLU A 10 -4.93 13.27 14.18
CA GLU A 10 -4.96 11.81 14.31
C GLU A 10 -6.34 11.22 13.97
N VAL A 11 -7.42 11.82 14.47
CA VAL A 11 -8.79 11.41 14.12
C VAL A 11 -9.05 11.57 12.62
N ALA A 12 -8.56 12.65 12.00
CA ALA A 12 -8.71 12.87 10.57
C ALA A 12 -7.94 11.83 9.74
N LYS A 13 -6.69 11.53 10.12
CA LYS A 13 -5.86 10.48 9.49
C LYS A 13 -6.58 9.13 9.56
N GLU A 14 -7.06 8.76 10.74
CA GLU A 14 -7.77 7.50 10.94
C GLU A 14 -9.03 7.40 10.07
N ARG A 15 -9.84 8.46 10.04
CA ARG A 15 -11.07 8.51 9.23
C ARG A 15 -10.77 8.37 7.74
N VAL A 16 -9.73 9.04 7.25
CA VAL A 16 -9.31 8.95 5.84
C VAL A 16 -8.79 7.54 5.53
N SER A 17 -7.91 6.99 6.37
CA SER A 17 -7.37 5.63 6.21
C SER A 17 -8.48 4.58 6.15
N ARG A 18 -9.45 4.62 7.07
CA ARG A 18 -10.60 3.70 7.07
C ARG A 18 -11.46 3.82 5.82
N ARG A 19 -11.70 5.05 5.35
CA ARG A 19 -12.48 5.28 4.12
C ARG A 19 -11.77 4.71 2.90
N LEU A 20 -10.45 4.91 2.79
CA LEU A 20 -9.65 4.34 1.70
C LEU A 20 -9.64 2.81 1.77
N ALA A 21 -9.51 2.23 2.97
CA ALA A 21 -9.44 0.79 3.16
C ALA A 21 -10.74 0.11 2.72
N TYR A 22 -11.87 0.71 3.10
CA TYR A 22 -13.19 0.28 2.64
C TYR A 22 -13.32 0.31 1.12
N ARG A 23 -12.85 1.37 0.46
CA ARG A 23 -12.86 1.45 -1.02
C ARG A 23 -11.99 0.38 -1.69
N VAL A 24 -10.81 0.10 -1.12
CA VAL A 24 -9.94 -0.97 -1.61
C VAL A 24 -10.62 -2.32 -1.46
N LYS A 25 -11.26 -2.59 -0.31
CA LYS A 25 -12.04 -3.81 -0.10
C LYS A 25 -13.17 -3.95 -1.11
N GLU A 26 -13.95 -2.91 -1.35
CA GLU A 26 -15.02 -2.91 -2.36
C GLU A 26 -14.47 -3.28 -3.74
N LEU A 27 -13.36 -2.65 -4.15
CA LEU A 27 -12.69 -2.94 -5.42
C LEU A 27 -12.24 -4.40 -5.50
N LEU A 28 -11.58 -4.92 -4.47
CA LEU A 28 -11.13 -6.31 -4.43
C LEU A 28 -12.29 -7.30 -4.51
N THR A 29 -13.41 -7.03 -3.82
CA THR A 29 -14.62 -7.87 -3.90
C THR A 29 -15.34 -7.80 -5.24
N SER A 30 -15.11 -6.74 -6.02
CA SER A 30 -15.69 -6.59 -7.36
C SER A 30 -14.89 -7.32 -8.46
N LEU A 31 -13.68 -7.80 -8.14
CA LEU A 31 -12.86 -8.52 -9.10
C LEU A 31 -13.46 -9.91 -9.40
N PRO A 32 -13.31 -10.42 -10.64
CA PRO A 32 -13.74 -11.77 -10.97
C PRO A 32 -13.11 -12.82 -10.05
N PRO A 33 -13.81 -13.93 -9.77
CA PRO A 33 -13.22 -15.05 -9.05
C PRO A 33 -12.02 -15.61 -9.86
N GLY A 34 -10.90 -15.85 -9.19
CA GLY A 34 -9.71 -16.46 -9.79
C GLY A 34 -8.61 -15.49 -10.27
N VAL A 35 -8.72 -14.19 -10.00
CA VAL A 35 -7.61 -13.27 -10.26
C VAL A 35 -6.54 -13.45 -9.16
N GLU A 36 -5.38 -13.99 -9.53
CA GLU A 36 -4.26 -14.25 -8.60
C GLU A 36 -3.80 -13.03 -7.81
N CYS A 37 -4.02 -11.81 -8.32
CA CYS A 37 -3.66 -10.58 -7.60
C CYS A 37 -4.44 -10.39 -6.27
N ILE A 38 -5.49 -11.18 -6.04
CA ILE A 38 -6.24 -11.22 -4.77
C ILE A 38 -5.48 -12.05 -3.72
N ASN A 39 -4.59 -12.97 -4.12
CA ASN A 39 -3.91 -13.87 -3.19
C ASN A 39 -2.81 -13.17 -2.37
N ARG A 40 -2.33 -12.01 -2.82
CA ARG A 40 -1.25 -11.28 -2.16
C ARG A 40 -1.38 -9.78 -2.37
N ILE A 41 -1.69 -9.06 -1.31
CA ILE A 41 -1.85 -7.60 -1.33
C ILE A 41 -0.56 -6.97 -0.81
N VAL A 42 0.08 -6.15 -1.64
CA VAL A 42 1.31 -5.42 -1.29
C VAL A 42 0.99 -3.93 -1.16
N VAL A 43 1.27 -3.34 0.00
CA VAL A 43 1.07 -1.92 0.27
C VAL A 43 2.39 -1.18 0.06
N SER A 44 2.40 -0.16 -0.80
CA SER A 44 3.58 0.69 -1.06
C SER A 44 3.21 2.17 -1.19
N GLY A 45 4.21 3.04 -1.31
CA GLY A 45 4.07 4.50 -1.39
C GLY A 45 4.21 5.23 -0.05
N GLY A 46 4.20 6.57 -0.09
CA GLY A 46 4.41 7.44 1.09
C GLY A 46 3.37 7.29 2.21
N GLY A 47 2.16 6.84 1.87
CA GLY A 47 1.08 6.60 2.84
C GLY A 47 1.05 5.18 3.41
N ALA A 48 1.95 4.28 2.99
CA ALA A 48 1.86 2.85 3.29
C ALA A 48 1.76 2.56 4.80
N TYR A 49 2.64 3.15 5.60
CA TYR A 49 2.66 2.92 7.06
C TYR A 49 1.40 3.39 7.79
N VAL A 50 0.77 4.47 7.32
CA VAL A 50 -0.43 5.05 7.95
C VAL A 50 -1.70 4.32 7.50
N PHE A 51 -1.67 3.77 6.29
CA PHE A 51 -2.81 3.13 5.65
C PHE A 51 -2.91 1.63 5.96
N ARG A 52 -1.77 0.94 6.04
CA ARG A 52 -1.67 -0.52 6.14
C ARG A 52 -2.57 -1.10 7.22
N LYS A 53 -2.49 -0.59 8.44
CA LYS A 53 -3.29 -1.08 9.57
C LYS A 53 -4.79 -1.03 9.28
N ALA A 54 -5.29 0.09 8.74
CA ALA A 54 -6.70 0.24 8.43
C ALA A 54 -7.15 -0.71 7.30
N LEU A 55 -6.25 -1.02 6.35
CA LEU A 55 -6.51 -1.98 5.29
C LEU A 55 -6.59 -3.40 5.83
N GLU A 56 -5.61 -3.82 6.63
CA GLU A 56 -5.57 -5.16 7.27
C GLU A 56 -6.81 -5.40 8.12
N GLU A 57 -7.23 -4.41 8.92
CA GLU A 57 -8.48 -4.44 9.68
C GLU A 57 -9.72 -4.57 8.78
N SER A 58 -9.75 -3.86 7.65
CA SER A 58 -10.90 -3.91 6.72
C SER A 58 -11.01 -5.26 6.02
N LEU A 59 -9.88 -5.83 5.60
CA LEU A 59 -9.80 -7.10 4.88
C LEU A 59 -9.87 -8.31 5.80
N ASN A 60 -9.62 -8.13 7.11
CA ASN A 60 -9.42 -9.22 8.06
C ASN A 60 -8.33 -10.20 7.58
N ALA A 61 -7.23 -9.64 7.08
CA ALA A 61 -6.10 -10.36 6.53
C ALA A 61 -4.84 -9.49 6.58
N ASP A 62 -3.68 -10.13 6.72
CA ASP A 62 -2.40 -9.43 6.69
C ASP A 62 -2.05 -8.97 5.27
N THR A 63 -1.27 -7.90 5.18
CA THR A 63 -0.72 -7.40 3.91
C THR A 63 0.80 -7.42 3.93
N ASP A 64 1.40 -7.51 2.75
CA ASP A 64 2.83 -7.36 2.60
C ASP A 64 3.23 -5.91 2.38
N MET A 65 4.46 -5.58 2.74
CA MET A 65 5.05 -4.28 2.51
C MET A 65 6.54 -4.47 2.25
N PRO A 66 7.10 -3.87 1.18
CA PRO A 66 8.54 -3.90 0.95
C PRO A 66 9.28 -3.10 2.04
N ASP A 67 10.59 -3.32 2.17
CA ASP A 67 11.43 -2.63 3.18
C ASP A 67 11.38 -1.11 3.01
N ASP A 68 11.42 -0.64 1.76
CA ASP A 68 11.35 0.78 1.38
C ASP A 68 10.08 1.06 0.54
N PRO A 69 8.88 1.14 1.17
CA PRO A 69 7.63 1.29 0.43
C PRO A 69 7.55 2.58 -0.36
N VAL A 70 8.19 3.65 0.10
CA VAL A 70 8.25 4.93 -0.62
C VAL A 70 9.02 4.80 -1.94
N PHE A 71 10.05 3.96 -1.98
CA PHE A 71 10.92 3.78 -3.15
C PHE A 71 10.59 2.53 -3.98
N ALA A 72 9.55 1.77 -3.62
CA ALA A 72 9.19 0.51 -4.28
C ALA A 72 9.12 0.63 -5.81
N ASN A 73 8.52 1.71 -6.33
CA ASN A 73 8.45 1.94 -7.78
C ASN A 73 9.83 2.21 -8.39
N ALA A 74 10.64 3.06 -7.75
CA ALA A 74 11.98 3.38 -8.25
C ALA A 74 12.88 2.13 -8.28
N ILE A 75 12.81 1.30 -7.24
CA ILE A 75 13.51 0.01 -7.16
C ILE A 75 13.02 -0.93 -8.28
N GLY A 76 11.71 -1.01 -8.51
CA GLY A 76 11.14 -1.81 -9.59
C GLY A 76 11.64 -1.37 -10.96
N PHE A 77 11.62 -0.07 -11.25
CA PHE A 77 12.14 0.46 -12.51
C PHE A 77 13.64 0.21 -12.68
N TYR A 78 14.43 0.35 -11.61
CA TYR A 78 15.85 0.03 -11.65
C TYR A 78 16.10 -1.45 -12.01
N LYS A 79 15.35 -2.38 -11.40
CA LYS A 79 15.47 -3.82 -11.69
C LYS A 79 15.13 -4.13 -13.15
N ILE A 80 14.03 -3.57 -13.65
CA ILE A 80 13.62 -3.72 -15.06
C ILE A 80 14.70 -3.17 -15.99
N ALA A 81 15.22 -1.97 -15.72
CA ALA A 81 16.28 -1.37 -16.53
C ALA A 81 17.57 -2.21 -16.50
N SER A 82 17.93 -2.76 -15.33
CA SER A 82 19.09 -3.63 -15.18
C SER A 82 18.94 -4.93 -15.97
N GLU A 83 17.75 -5.53 -15.99
CA GLU A 83 17.49 -6.74 -16.77
C GLU A 83 17.53 -6.48 -18.29
N LEU A 84 17.01 -5.34 -18.73
CA LEU A 84 16.93 -4.99 -20.15
C LEU A 84 18.28 -4.51 -20.72
N PHE A 85 19.08 -3.80 -19.93
CA PHE A 85 20.28 -3.10 -20.42
C PHE A 85 21.59 -3.54 -19.73
N GLY A 86 21.51 -4.23 -18.59
CA GLY A 86 22.69 -4.67 -17.83
C GLY A 86 23.48 -5.81 -18.49
N LYS A 87 22.82 -6.63 -19.32
CA LYS A 87 23.48 -7.71 -20.10
C LYS A 87 24.36 -7.22 -21.26
N GLN A 88 24.46 -5.90 -21.50
CA GLN A 88 25.32 -5.33 -22.54
C GLN A 88 26.75 -5.03 -22.05
N TYR A 89 27.04 -5.20 -20.76
CA TYR A 89 28.35 -4.90 -20.15
C TYR A 89 28.99 -6.09 -19.41
N GLU A 90 28.47 -7.31 -19.63
CA GLU A 90 29.12 -8.59 -19.33
C GLU A 90 29.51 -9.29 -20.64
#